data_AF-A0A0L0V322-F1
#
_entry.id   AF-A0A0L0V322-F1
#
_cell.length_a   1.000
_cell.length_b   1.000
_cell.length_c   1.000
_cell.angle_alpha   90.00
_cell.angle_beta   90.00
_cell.angle_gamma   90.00
#
_symmetry.space_group_name_H-M   'P 1'
#
loop_
_entity.id
_entity.type
_entity.pdbx_description
1 polymer ?
#
loop_
_entity_poly.entity_id
_entity_poly.type
_entity_poly.pdbx_seq_one_letter_code
_entity_poly.pdbx_strand_id
1 'polypeptide(L)'
;MTSVKPSRRCVIPDSSSSNRPQQVNSARTPGEGYPFPRTPRPQGNLTVSVSKTAAEVPPSPTTPRQSTLSAASPSSPIIDTEVFKQLLAMEDENSSFSFTNGLIDLYYEDGNRTLEQMRSALKIPDYRTLARLAHFLRGSAASVGIIHVARICELIEMRIISQQQSLNNEWFECQILAIEQAHVISQQWFRDFYNKH
;
A
#
# COMPACT_ATOMS: atom_id res chain seq x y z
N MET A 1 -16.21 -52.52 67.74
CA MET A 1 -16.92 -51.21 67.61
C MET A 1 -17.25 -51.07 66.13
N THR A 2 -18.45 -51.47 65.68
CA THR A 2 -19.63 -50.59 65.44
C THR A 2 -19.28 -49.50 64.42
N SER A 3 -20.00 -49.18 63.35
CA SER A 3 -21.39 -49.42 62.96
C SER A 3 -21.57 -48.87 61.54
N VAL A 4 -22.53 -49.46 60.83
CA VAL A 4 -23.29 -48.99 59.66
C VAL A 4 -23.65 -47.48 59.71
N LYS A 5 -23.77 -46.83 58.54
CA LYS A 5 -24.80 -45.84 58.07
C LYS A 5 -24.21 -44.65 57.22
N PRO A 6 -25.00 -43.75 56.56
CA PRO A 6 -25.65 -43.99 55.26
C PRO A 6 -25.75 -42.74 54.31
N SER A 7 -26.35 -42.93 53.11
CA SER A 7 -27.46 -42.17 52.50
C SER A 7 -27.49 -40.62 52.36
N ARG A 8 -27.60 -40.21 51.08
CA ARG A 8 -28.55 -39.25 50.44
C ARG A 8 -28.45 -37.72 50.66
N ARG A 9 -28.43 -37.06 49.49
CA ARG A 9 -29.39 -36.04 48.96
C ARG A 9 -29.30 -34.60 49.49
N CYS A 10 -28.88 -33.73 48.56
CA CYS A 10 -29.47 -32.45 48.12
C CYS A 10 -30.39 -31.70 49.08
N VAL A 11 -29.98 -30.50 49.50
CA VAL A 11 -30.83 -29.29 49.62
C VAL A 11 -29.96 -28.02 49.73
N ILE A 12 -30.38 -26.97 49.03
CA ILE A 12 -29.90 -25.57 49.07
C ILE A 12 -30.40 -24.92 50.39
N PRO A 13 -29.78 -23.83 50.88
CA PRO A 13 -30.50 -22.55 50.77
C PRO A 13 -29.64 -21.30 50.50
N ASP A 14 -30.38 -20.26 50.11
CA ASP A 14 -30.04 -18.87 49.79
C ASP A 14 -29.08 -18.12 50.71
N SER A 15 -28.26 -17.22 50.14
CA SER A 15 -28.52 -15.76 50.20
C SER A 15 -27.27 -14.95 49.84
N SER A 16 -27.45 -14.05 48.86
CA SER A 16 -26.92 -12.68 48.81
C SER A 16 -25.44 -12.42 49.09
N SER A 17 -24.65 -12.22 48.02
CA SER A 17 -23.79 -11.03 47.96
C SER A 17 -23.49 -10.64 46.51
N SER A 18 -23.78 -9.37 46.26
CA SER A 18 -23.46 -8.56 45.10
C SER A 18 -22.05 -8.81 44.54
N ASN A 19 -21.95 -9.08 43.23
CA ASN A 19 -20.91 -8.47 42.40
C ASN A 19 -21.26 -8.58 40.92
N ARG A 20 -21.46 -7.41 40.33
CA ARG A 20 -21.76 -7.13 38.93
C ARG A 20 -20.46 -7.04 38.14
N PRO A 21 -20.24 -7.83 37.08
CA PRO A 21 -19.31 -7.44 36.02
C PRO A 21 -20.07 -6.59 35.01
N GLN A 22 -19.57 -5.38 34.76
CA GLN A 22 -20.12 -4.47 33.76
C GLN A 22 -19.96 -5.05 32.35
N GLN A 23 -21.07 -5.07 31.64
CA GLN A 23 -21.18 -5.33 30.21
C GLN A 23 -20.52 -4.17 29.44
N VAL A 24 -19.35 -4.41 28.86
CA VAL A 24 -18.70 -3.50 27.91
C VAL A 24 -19.23 -3.75 26.51
N ASN A 25 -20.31 -3.05 26.15
CA ASN A 25 -20.66 -2.84 24.76
C ASN A 25 -19.82 -1.66 24.26
N SER A 26 -18.85 -1.89 23.37
CA SER A 26 -18.24 -0.82 22.59
C SER A 26 -17.88 -1.34 21.20
N ALA A 27 -18.42 -0.65 20.20
CA ALA A 27 -18.36 -0.98 18.80
C ALA A 27 -16.91 -1.12 18.31
N ARG A 28 -16.60 -2.23 17.64
CA ARG A 28 -15.30 -2.48 17.01
C ARG A 28 -15.25 -1.66 15.71
N THR A 29 -14.53 -0.55 15.73
CA THR A 29 -14.12 0.20 14.53
C THR A 29 -13.22 -0.69 13.66
N PRO A 30 -13.47 -0.85 12.35
CA PRO A 30 -12.56 -1.58 11.47
C PRO A 30 -11.34 -0.71 11.16
N GLY A 31 -10.16 -1.08 11.66
CA GLY A 31 -8.94 -0.34 11.32
C GLY A 31 -7.67 -0.67 12.11
N GLU A 32 -7.75 -1.41 13.21
CA GLU A 32 -6.57 -1.80 13.98
C GLU A 32 -6.09 -3.20 13.58
N GLY A 33 -4.96 -3.25 12.88
CA GLY A 33 -4.33 -4.50 12.46
C GLY A 33 -3.21 -4.36 11.42
N TYR A 34 -3.06 -3.20 10.79
CA TYR A 34 -1.98 -2.96 9.82
C TYR A 34 -0.92 -2.02 10.41
N PRO A 35 0.33 -2.48 10.61
CA PRO A 35 1.41 -1.61 11.05
C PRO A 35 1.93 -0.88 9.81
N PHE A 36 1.34 0.27 9.51
CA PHE A 36 1.98 1.26 8.64
C PHE A 36 2.29 2.50 9.48
N PRO A 37 3.55 2.96 9.54
CA PRO A 37 3.87 4.20 10.20
C PRO A 37 3.20 5.34 9.42
N ARG A 38 2.16 5.95 10.01
CA ARG A 38 1.68 7.25 9.55
C ARG A 38 2.75 8.26 9.91
N THR A 39 3.41 8.85 8.92
CA THR A 39 4.23 10.04 9.13
C THR A 39 3.37 11.12 9.81
N PRO A 40 3.80 11.74 10.92
CA PRO A 40 3.04 12.80 11.58
C PRO A 40 2.86 13.99 10.64
N ARG A 41 1.60 14.40 10.43
CA ARG A 41 1.25 15.66 9.79
C ARG A 41 1.76 16.81 10.68
N PRO A 42 2.53 17.79 10.17
CA PRO A 42 2.96 18.92 10.98
C PRO A 42 1.75 19.74 11.45
N GLN A 43 1.55 19.83 12.77
CA GLN A 43 0.65 20.80 13.38
C GLN A 43 1.39 22.14 13.49
N GLY A 44 1.24 22.99 12.46
CA GLY A 44 1.64 24.39 12.52
C GLY A 44 0.50 25.23 13.09
N ASN A 45 0.58 25.59 14.38
CA ASN A 45 -0.21 26.67 14.97
C ASN A 45 0.60 27.97 14.81
N LEU A 46 0.13 28.88 13.94
CA LEU A 46 0.58 30.27 13.92
C LEU A 46 -0.63 31.18 13.70
N THR A 47 -1.09 31.76 14.81
CA THR A 47 -1.90 32.98 14.85
C THR A 47 -1.08 34.17 14.36
N VAL A 48 -1.46 34.80 13.26
CA VAL A 48 -1.18 36.21 12.97
C VAL A 48 -2.37 36.85 12.25
N SER A 49 -2.66 38.07 12.70
CA SER A 49 -3.79 38.93 12.45
C SER A 49 -4.04 39.38 11.00
N VAL A 50 -5.32 39.69 10.76
CA VAL A 50 -5.97 40.31 9.59
C VAL A 50 -5.22 41.53 9.04
N SER A 51 -5.15 41.65 7.70
CA SER A 51 -5.56 42.85 6.93
C SER A 51 -5.51 42.68 5.40
N LYS A 52 -6.62 43.11 4.77
CA LYS A 52 -6.75 43.82 3.49
C LYS A 52 -6.79 43.09 2.13
N THR A 53 -7.98 43.25 1.53
CA THR A 53 -8.27 43.72 0.16
C THR A 53 -8.46 42.70 -0.96
N ALA A 54 -9.55 42.94 -1.69
CA ALA A 54 -10.13 42.19 -2.78
C ALA A 54 -9.56 42.57 -4.17
N ALA A 55 -9.94 41.73 -5.16
CA ALA A 55 -9.75 41.84 -6.61
C ALA A 55 -8.29 41.56 -7.06
N GLU A 56 -7.99 40.80 -8.12
CA GLU A 56 -8.70 40.52 -9.36
C GLU A 56 -8.04 39.29 -10.04
N VAL A 57 -8.82 38.45 -10.73
CA VAL A 57 -8.35 37.38 -11.61
C VAL A 57 -8.02 37.97 -12.99
N PRO A 58 -6.94 37.54 -13.63
CA PRO A 58 -7.09 37.06 -15.02
C PRO A 58 -6.46 35.67 -15.29
N PRO A 59 -7.00 34.91 -16.26
CA PRO A 59 -6.69 33.48 -16.46
C PRO A 59 -5.60 33.17 -17.50
N SER A 60 -4.96 32.00 -17.31
CA SER A 60 -4.45 31.08 -18.37
C SER A 60 -3.16 31.47 -19.13
N PRO A 61 -2.40 30.49 -19.71
CA PRO A 61 -2.85 29.18 -20.18
C PRO A 61 -2.14 27.96 -19.58
N THR A 62 -3.00 27.03 -19.15
CA THR A 62 -2.85 25.58 -19.27
C THR A 62 -2.17 25.18 -20.58
N THR A 63 -0.97 24.62 -20.50
CA THR A 63 -0.46 23.74 -21.55
C THR A 63 -0.66 22.30 -21.06
N PRO A 64 -1.59 21.53 -21.63
CA PRO A 64 -1.53 20.10 -21.52
C PRO A 64 -0.36 19.66 -22.39
N ARG A 65 0.73 19.17 -21.77
CA ARG A 65 1.78 18.49 -22.52
C ARG A 65 1.16 17.24 -23.10
N GLN A 66 0.72 17.34 -24.36
CA GLN A 66 0.24 16.21 -25.13
C GLN A 66 1.34 15.16 -25.16
N SER A 67 1.07 14.04 -24.49
CA SER A 67 1.80 12.80 -24.68
C SER A 67 1.70 12.43 -26.15
N THR A 68 2.78 12.63 -26.89
CA THR A 68 2.94 12.14 -28.25
C THR A 68 2.95 10.62 -28.20
N LEU A 69 1.78 10.02 -28.40
CA LEU A 69 1.62 8.60 -28.71
C LEU A 69 2.27 8.35 -30.08
N SER A 70 3.57 8.04 -30.06
CA SER A 70 4.30 7.58 -31.23
C SER A 70 4.09 6.07 -31.39
N ALA A 71 3.50 5.71 -32.52
CA ALA A 71 3.17 4.35 -32.89
C ALA A 71 4.38 3.62 -33.49
N ALA A 72 4.86 2.60 -32.79
CA ALA A 72 5.55 1.43 -33.32
C ALA A 72 5.52 0.39 -32.20
N SER A 73 4.98 -0.81 -32.44
CA SER A 73 4.74 -1.84 -31.43
C SER A 73 5.91 -1.98 -30.43
N PRO A 74 5.78 -1.52 -29.17
CA PRO A 74 6.89 -1.59 -28.23
C PRO A 74 6.57 -2.62 -27.16
N SER A 75 7.52 -3.50 -26.85
CA SER A 75 7.61 -4.01 -25.47
C SER A 75 7.57 -2.78 -24.57
N SER A 76 6.49 -2.62 -23.82
CA SER A 76 6.30 -1.42 -22.98
C SER A 76 7.55 -1.21 -22.13
N PRO A 77 8.07 0.03 -22.02
CA PRO A 77 9.29 0.29 -21.26
C PRO A 77 9.09 -0.20 -19.83
N ILE A 78 10.11 -0.88 -19.28
CA ILE A 78 10.07 -1.38 -17.90
C ILE A 78 10.37 -0.25 -16.91
N ILE A 79 11.33 0.59 -17.30
CA ILE A 79 11.77 1.77 -16.56
C ILE A 79 11.43 3.02 -17.36
N ASP A 80 10.82 3.99 -16.71
CA ASP A 80 10.73 5.38 -17.14
C ASP A 80 12.04 6.08 -16.77
N THR A 81 12.91 6.22 -17.77
CA THR A 81 14.24 6.81 -17.58
C THR A 81 14.18 8.28 -17.23
N GLU A 82 13.11 9.00 -17.57
CA GLU A 82 13.02 10.43 -17.26
C GLU A 82 12.72 10.63 -15.76
N VAL A 83 11.83 9.81 -15.19
CA VAL A 83 11.61 9.79 -13.74
C VAL A 83 12.90 9.39 -13.01
N PHE A 84 13.57 8.33 -13.47
CA PHE A 84 14.81 7.90 -12.83
C PHE A 84 15.94 8.96 -12.92
N LYS A 85 16.06 9.68 -14.04
CA LYS A 85 17.01 10.81 -14.17
C LYS A 85 16.72 11.94 -13.18
N GLN A 86 15.44 12.22 -12.90
CA GLN A 86 15.08 13.22 -11.88
C GLN A 86 15.55 12.80 -10.50
N LEU A 87 15.47 11.50 -10.16
CA LEU A 87 16.02 10.97 -8.91
C LEU A 87 17.54 11.07 -8.87
N LEU A 88 18.21 10.75 -9.98
CA LEU A 88 19.68 10.89 -10.09
C LEU A 88 20.12 12.35 -9.93
N ALA A 89 19.33 13.31 -10.40
CA ALA A 89 19.64 14.74 -10.24
C ALA A 89 19.58 15.23 -8.78
N MET A 90 19.02 14.43 -7.87
CA MET A 90 19.01 14.71 -6.43
C MET A 90 20.19 14.09 -5.69
N GLU A 91 21.01 13.28 -6.36
CA GLU A 91 22.21 12.68 -5.77
C GLU A 91 23.29 13.74 -5.55
N ASP A 92 24.03 13.63 -4.44
CA ASP A 92 25.19 14.48 -4.19
C ASP A 92 26.31 14.15 -5.19
N GLU A 93 26.92 15.18 -5.79
CA GLU A 93 27.99 15.03 -6.80
C GLU A 93 29.22 14.24 -6.31
N ASN A 94 29.39 14.14 -4.98
CA ASN A 94 30.50 13.42 -4.34
C ASN A 94 30.14 11.98 -3.92
N SER A 95 28.91 11.52 -4.17
CA SER A 95 28.44 10.20 -3.75
C SER A 95 28.15 9.29 -4.94
N SER A 96 28.66 8.05 -4.87
CA SER A 96 28.44 7.02 -5.90
C SER A 96 27.04 6.41 -5.79
N PHE A 97 26.03 7.18 -6.16
CA PHE A 97 24.62 6.74 -6.26
C PHE A 97 24.02 6.20 -4.95
N SER A 98 24.51 6.63 -3.80
CA SER A 98 24.09 6.15 -2.49
C SER A 98 22.60 6.36 -2.20
N PHE A 99 22.07 7.54 -2.56
CA PHE A 99 20.69 7.91 -2.31
C PHE A 99 19.77 7.12 -3.22
N THR A 100 20.07 7.09 -4.52
CA THR A 100 19.24 6.37 -5.49
C THR A 100 19.25 4.86 -5.27
N ASN A 101 20.41 4.25 -4.93
CA ASN A 101 20.48 2.84 -4.54
C ASN A 101 19.64 2.55 -3.30
N GLY A 102 19.79 3.35 -2.24
CA GLY A 102 19.01 3.16 -1.01
C GLY A 102 17.51 3.28 -1.23
N LEU A 103 17.08 4.20 -2.10
CA LEU A 103 15.67 4.38 -2.47
C LEU A 103 15.12 3.16 -3.24
N ILE A 104 15.92 2.61 -4.17
CA ILE A 104 15.55 1.42 -4.94
C ILE A 104 15.50 0.17 -4.06
N ASP A 105 16.46 0.01 -3.14
CA ASP A 105 16.48 -1.10 -2.19
C ASP A 105 15.25 -1.07 -1.29
N LEU A 106 14.91 0.11 -0.74
CA LEU A 106 13.70 0.30 0.06
C LEU A 106 12.43 -0.03 -0.73
N TYR A 107 12.36 0.39 -2.00
CA TYR A 107 11.25 0.05 -2.87
C TYR A 107 11.07 -1.47 -3.02
N TYR A 108 12.15 -2.23 -3.23
CA TYR A 108 12.05 -3.68 -3.39
C TYR A 108 11.70 -4.38 -2.08
N GLU A 109 12.19 -3.89 -0.94
CA GLU A 109 11.79 -4.41 0.37
C GLU A 109 10.28 -4.26 0.59
N ASP A 110 9.76 -3.04 0.42
CA ASP A 110 8.33 -2.73 0.54
C ASP A 110 7.49 -3.47 -0.53
N GLY A 111 8.02 -3.57 -1.75
CA GLY A 111 7.40 -4.25 -2.87
C GLY A 111 7.22 -5.74 -2.62
N ASN A 112 8.26 -6.43 -2.17
CA ASN A 112 8.21 -7.87 -1.85
C ASN A 112 7.19 -8.15 -0.74
N ARG A 113 7.21 -7.35 0.33
CA ARG A 113 6.25 -7.47 1.43
C ARG A 113 4.82 -7.24 0.94
N THR A 114 4.61 -6.28 0.05
CA THR A 114 3.29 -5.98 -0.53
C THR A 114 2.80 -7.15 -1.39
N LEU A 115 3.66 -7.77 -2.20
CA LEU A 115 3.31 -8.92 -3.04
C LEU A 115 2.90 -10.14 -2.20
N GLU A 116 3.59 -10.41 -1.09
CA GLU A 116 3.18 -11.46 -0.14
C GLU A 116 1.79 -11.20 0.45
N GLN A 117 1.49 -9.93 0.78
CA GLN A 117 0.16 -9.52 1.26
C GLN A 117 -0.90 -9.66 0.16
N MET A 118 -0.58 -9.33 -1.09
CA MET A 118 -1.48 -9.49 -2.23
C MET A 118 -1.86 -10.96 -2.44
N ARG A 119 -0.88 -11.88 -2.39
CA ARG A 119 -1.15 -13.33 -2.42
C ARG A 119 -2.01 -13.80 -1.25
N SER A 120 -1.75 -13.27 -0.06
CA SER A 120 -2.54 -13.61 1.13
C SER A 120 -4.00 -13.15 0.99
N ALA A 121 -4.24 -11.99 0.37
CA ALA A 121 -5.56 -11.47 0.05
C ALA A 121 -6.29 -12.26 -1.06
N LEU A 122 -5.60 -13.11 -1.82
CA LEU A 122 -6.23 -14.00 -2.80
C LEU A 122 -6.64 -15.36 -2.21
N LYS A 123 -5.96 -15.83 -1.14
CA LYS A 123 -6.33 -17.07 -0.43
C LYS A 123 -7.74 -17.00 0.18
N ILE A 124 -8.07 -15.83 0.73
CA ILE A 124 -9.41 -15.48 1.18
C ILE A 124 -9.77 -14.25 0.36
N PRO A 125 -10.63 -14.34 -0.68
CA PRO A 125 -10.76 -13.36 -1.77
C PRO A 125 -11.21 -11.97 -1.29
N ASP A 126 -10.31 -11.25 -0.67
CA ASP A 126 -10.45 -9.91 -0.14
C ASP A 126 -9.95 -8.91 -1.19
N TYR A 127 -10.77 -8.76 -2.23
CA TYR A 127 -10.48 -7.87 -3.34
C TYR A 127 -10.35 -6.40 -2.91
N ARG A 128 -10.99 -6.00 -1.81
CA ARG A 128 -10.87 -4.64 -1.26
C ARG A 128 -9.47 -4.39 -0.74
N THR A 129 -8.90 -5.35 -0.01
CA THR A 129 -7.50 -5.27 0.44
C THR A 129 -6.55 -5.38 -0.75
N LEU A 130 -6.80 -6.27 -1.71
CA LEU A 130 -6.00 -6.39 -2.93
C LEU A 130 -5.92 -5.07 -3.72
N ALA A 131 -7.04 -4.37 -3.92
CA ALA A 131 -7.05 -3.08 -4.60
C ALA A 131 -6.23 -2.01 -3.86
N ARG A 132 -6.30 -1.98 -2.52
CA ARG A 132 -5.52 -1.04 -1.71
C ARG A 132 -4.02 -1.32 -1.79
N LEU A 133 -3.62 -2.59 -1.78
CA LEU A 133 -2.24 -3.01 -1.93
C LEU A 133 -1.71 -2.67 -3.34
N ALA A 134 -2.52 -2.93 -4.38
CA ALA A 134 -2.19 -2.54 -5.75
C ALA A 134 -2.01 -1.01 -5.89
N HIS A 135 -2.91 -0.21 -5.31
CA HIS A 135 -2.80 1.25 -5.32
C HIS A 135 -1.51 1.74 -4.64
N PHE A 136 -1.16 1.17 -3.49
CA PHE A 136 0.10 1.48 -2.79
C PHE A 136 1.32 1.14 -3.65
N LEU A 137 1.37 -0.09 -4.19
CA LEU A 137 2.49 -0.56 -5.01
C LEU A 137 2.62 0.22 -6.32
N ARG A 138 1.49 0.68 -6.89
CA ARG A 138 1.47 1.58 -8.06
C ARG A 138 2.20 2.88 -7.76
N GLY A 139 1.87 3.53 -6.65
CA GLY A 139 2.45 4.83 -6.26
C GLY A 139 3.96 4.72 -6.02
N SER A 140 4.37 3.71 -5.25
CA SER A 140 5.78 3.47 -4.95
C SER A 140 6.59 3.06 -6.19
N ALA A 141 6.03 2.25 -7.10
CA ALA A 141 6.70 1.90 -8.35
C ALA A 141 6.84 3.11 -9.29
N ALA A 142 5.80 3.95 -9.38
CA ALA A 142 5.84 5.16 -10.18
C ALA A 142 6.88 6.16 -9.67
N SER A 143 7.06 6.29 -8.35
CA SER A 143 8.05 7.23 -7.78
C SER A 143 9.50 6.84 -8.05
N VAL A 144 9.79 5.54 -8.25
CA VAL A 144 11.14 5.07 -8.64
C VAL A 144 11.30 4.85 -10.15
N GLY A 145 10.25 5.13 -10.93
CA GLY A 145 10.26 4.99 -12.39
C GLY A 145 10.00 3.59 -12.93
N ILE A 146 9.60 2.60 -12.13
CA ILE A 146 9.28 1.24 -12.62
C ILE A 146 7.85 1.22 -13.20
N ILE A 147 7.70 1.80 -14.38
CA ILE A 147 6.40 2.07 -15.00
C ILE A 147 5.61 0.80 -15.35
N HIS A 148 6.29 -0.32 -15.64
CA HIS A 148 5.60 -1.57 -15.97
C HIS A 148 4.84 -2.13 -14.76
N VAL A 149 5.45 -2.13 -13.57
CA VAL A 149 4.77 -2.53 -12.32
C VAL A 149 3.61 -1.60 -12.02
N ALA A 150 3.79 -0.28 -12.18
CA ALA A 150 2.74 0.70 -11.94
C ALA A 150 1.51 0.45 -12.84
N ARG A 151 1.72 0.10 -14.12
CA ARG A 151 0.64 -0.23 -15.06
C ARG A 151 -0.10 -1.50 -14.68
N ILE A 152 0.60 -2.57 -14.29
CA ILE A 152 -0.05 -3.82 -13.86
C ILE A 152 -0.91 -3.57 -12.61
N CYS A 153 -0.39 -2.80 -11.65
CA CYS A 153 -1.13 -2.43 -10.46
C CYS A 153 -2.39 -1.60 -10.77
N GLU A 154 -2.29 -0.66 -11.71
CA GLU A 154 -3.45 0.09 -12.21
C GLU A 154 -4.50 -0.83 -12.84
N LEU A 155 -4.10 -1.83 -13.63
CA LEU A 155 -5.02 -2.81 -14.21
C LEU A 155 -5.76 -3.62 -13.15
N ILE A 156 -5.06 -4.06 -12.10
CA ILE A 156 -5.66 -4.76 -10.96
C ILE A 156 -6.68 -3.86 -10.26
N GLU A 157 -6.28 -2.64 -9.89
CA GLU A 157 -7.12 -1.66 -9.20
C GLU A 157 -8.39 -1.36 -10.02
N MET A 158 -8.22 -1.04 -11.31
CA MET A 158 -9.33 -0.72 -12.21
C MET A 158 -10.29 -1.89 -12.39
N ARG A 159 -9.78 -3.12 -12.50
CA ARG A 159 -10.64 -4.31 -12.64
C ARG A 159 -11.50 -4.53 -11.39
N ILE A 160 -10.93 -4.33 -10.20
CA ILE A 160 -11.65 -4.49 -8.94
C ILE A 160 -12.69 -3.39 -8.74
N ILE A 161 -12.35 -2.13 -9.04
CA ILE A 161 -13.24 -0.98 -8.83
C ILE A 161 -14.39 -0.98 -9.84
N SER A 162 -14.10 -1.26 -11.11
CA SER A 162 -15.09 -1.15 -12.19
C SER A 162 -16.18 -2.22 -12.12
N GLN A 163 -15.91 -3.39 -11.51
CA GLN A 163 -16.85 -4.52 -11.38
C GLN A 163 -17.55 -4.92 -12.70
N GLN A 164 -17.00 -4.56 -13.86
CA GLN A 164 -17.62 -4.83 -15.17
C GLN A 164 -17.49 -6.30 -15.58
N GLN A 165 -16.62 -7.07 -14.92
CA GLN A 165 -16.41 -8.48 -15.16
C GLN A 165 -16.27 -9.24 -13.84
N SER A 166 -16.58 -10.54 -13.85
CA SER A 166 -16.34 -11.40 -12.69
C SER A 166 -14.87 -11.32 -12.24
N LEU A 167 -14.70 -11.15 -10.94
CA LEU A 167 -13.40 -11.18 -10.28
C LEU A 167 -12.93 -12.64 -10.29
N ASN A 168 -11.83 -12.91 -11.02
CA ASN A 168 -11.23 -14.23 -11.14
C ASN A 168 -9.87 -14.21 -10.44
N ASN A 169 -9.73 -15.01 -9.38
CA ASN A 169 -8.46 -15.17 -8.66
C ASN A 169 -7.32 -15.59 -9.57
N GLU A 170 -7.55 -16.49 -10.53
CA GLU A 170 -6.52 -16.94 -11.48
C GLU A 170 -5.92 -15.77 -12.26
N TRP A 171 -6.76 -14.83 -12.72
CA TRP A 171 -6.29 -13.64 -13.41
C TRP A 171 -5.43 -12.76 -12.51
N PHE A 172 -5.83 -12.57 -11.24
CA PHE A 172 -5.05 -11.78 -10.29
C PHE A 172 -3.72 -12.44 -9.93
N GLU A 173 -3.70 -13.77 -9.75
CA GLU A 173 -2.46 -14.53 -9.55
C GLU A 173 -1.51 -14.35 -10.76
N CYS A 174 -2.02 -14.43 -11.98
CA CYS A 174 -1.23 -14.15 -13.18
C CYS A 174 -0.68 -12.71 -13.20
N GLN A 175 -1.46 -11.71 -12.74
CA GLN A 175 -0.95 -10.34 -12.65
C GLN A 175 0.10 -10.16 -11.56
N ILE A 176 -0.04 -10.82 -10.40
CA ILE A 176 0.97 -10.80 -9.34
C ILE A 176 2.29 -11.41 -9.85
N LEU A 177 2.22 -12.53 -10.57
CA LEU A 177 3.40 -13.13 -11.22
C LEU A 177 4.02 -12.19 -12.27
N ALA A 178 3.21 -11.45 -13.01
CA ALA A 178 3.71 -10.46 -13.95
C ALA A 178 4.44 -9.30 -13.25
N ILE A 179 3.98 -8.87 -12.06
CA ILE A 179 4.68 -7.87 -11.25
C ILE A 179 6.04 -8.40 -10.80
N GLU A 180 6.11 -9.63 -10.30
CA GLU A 180 7.39 -10.24 -9.89
C GLU A 180 8.37 -10.36 -11.04
N GLN A 181 7.89 -10.77 -12.21
CA GLN A 181 8.74 -10.81 -13.40
C GLN A 181 9.23 -9.42 -13.77
N ALA A 182 8.38 -8.39 -13.67
CA ALA A 182 8.78 -7.01 -13.90
C ALA A 182 9.81 -6.53 -12.87
N HIS A 183 9.70 -6.91 -11.59
CA HIS A 183 10.71 -6.65 -10.55
C HIS A 183 12.06 -7.27 -10.90
N VAL A 184 12.09 -8.53 -11.32
CA VAL A 184 13.35 -9.19 -11.72
C VAL A 184 14.01 -8.44 -12.87
N ILE A 185 13.24 -8.05 -13.88
CA ILE A 185 13.80 -7.33 -15.02
C ILE A 185 14.24 -5.91 -14.65
N SER A 186 13.49 -5.21 -13.79
CA SER A 186 13.90 -3.88 -13.30
C SER A 186 15.15 -3.94 -12.44
N GLN A 187 15.31 -4.96 -11.59
CA GLN A 187 16.52 -5.19 -10.81
C GLN A 187 17.74 -5.39 -11.71
N GLN A 188 17.60 -6.19 -12.76
CA GLN A 188 18.67 -6.37 -13.74
C GLN A 188 19.03 -5.05 -14.41
N TRP A 189 18.03 -4.27 -14.83
CA TRP A 189 18.25 -2.96 -15.44
C TRP A 189 19.03 -2.01 -14.52
N PHE A 190 18.67 -1.91 -13.24
CA PHE A 190 19.39 -1.05 -12.28
C PHE A 190 20.81 -1.55 -12.04
N ARG A 191 21.01 -2.86 -11.89
CA ARG A 191 22.36 -3.43 -11.77
C ARG A 191 23.23 -3.08 -12.97
N ASP A 192 22.71 -3.22 -14.18
CA ASP A 192 23.45 -2.89 -15.40
C ASP A 192 23.74 -1.39 -15.50
N PHE A 193 22.80 -0.55 -15.07
CA PHE A 193 22.99 0.90 -15.00
C PHE A 193 24.13 1.27 -14.04
N TYR A 194 24.08 0.78 -12.79
CA TYR A 194 25.08 1.10 -11.76
C TYR A 194 26.44 0.44 -11.98
N ASN A 195 26.52 -0.65 -12.75
CA ASN A 195 27.82 -1.23 -13.13
C ASN A 195 28.50 -0.45 -14.26
N LYS A 196 27.73 0.31 -15.04
CA LYS A 196 28.22 1.05 -16.20
C LYS A 196 28.62 2.49 -15.88
N HIS A 197 28.02 3.07 -14.84
CA HIS A 197 28.17 4.47 -14.43
C HIS A 197 28.81 4.54 -13.05
#